data_AF-A0A6I3T2T9-F1
#
_entry.id   AF-A0A6I3T2T9-F1
#
_cell.length_a   1.000
_cell.length_b   1.000
_cell.length_c   1.000
_cell.angle_alpha   90.00
_cell.angle_beta   90.00
_cell.angle_gamma   90.00
#
_symmetry.space_group_name_H-M   'P 1'
#
loop_
_entity.id
_entity.type
_entity.pdbx_description
1 polymer ?
#
loop_
_entity_poly.entity_id
_entity_poly.type
_entity_poly.pdbx_seq_one_letter_code
_entity_poly.pdbx_strand_id
1 'polypeptide(L)'
;HGATNRDPAGDNAAGIALMKQAVKLGETFSEAAKTHQTVALATSIGSIKAGASTLSEKEPPLTALMTAVSGMVGGDSLDAARADAGSRKTSPDDGSLPHSADPVIAVSAKAGLGVTAGGALQLSNGETIGLMSGADTQFVAGGALRMHSGQAMGVLGGAVGAGEGGLGVQLIAAKDAVDIQAQADVLKVQARDEVTVVSASSFVDFAAAKSISLSTAGGANITIDGGNITVQCPGKIMIHAGKKSFSGAARNEHVMPVLPKAENTWVQVAAQYDDAWNTPWPLAGLHFKVDDKTLAESLSINGKQG
;
A
#
# COMPACT_ATOMS: atom_id res chain seq x y z
N HIS A 1 -61.89 14.79 29.40
CA HIS A 1 -60.49 15.27 29.51
C HIS A 1 -60.27 15.92 30.87
N GLY A 2 -59.88 15.15 31.88
CA GLY A 2 -59.52 15.68 33.20
C GLY A 2 -58.05 16.12 33.25
N ALA A 3 -57.74 17.13 34.06
CA ALA A 3 -56.37 17.64 34.23
C ALA A 3 -55.38 16.58 34.78
N THR A 4 -55.88 15.51 35.40
CA THR A 4 -55.11 14.39 35.95
C THR A 4 -54.60 13.39 34.91
N ASN A 5 -55.03 13.50 33.64
CA ASN A 5 -54.58 12.63 32.53
C ASN A 5 -53.73 13.41 31.50
N ARG A 6 -53.13 14.53 31.90
CA ARG A 6 -52.24 15.31 31.04
C ARG A 6 -50.81 15.05 31.46
N ASP A 7 -49.97 14.69 30.49
CA ASP A 7 -48.54 14.54 30.72
C ASP A 7 -47.94 15.89 31.13
N PRO A 8 -46.89 15.90 31.99
CA PRO A 8 -46.21 17.12 32.38
C PRO A 8 -45.72 17.91 31.16
N ALA A 9 -45.75 19.24 31.26
CA ALA A 9 -45.10 20.08 30.28
C ALA A 9 -43.60 19.73 30.24
N GLY A 10 -43.08 19.41 29.06
CA GLY A 10 -41.69 18.95 28.89
C GLY A 10 -41.53 17.43 28.81
N ASP A 11 -42.59 16.63 28.96
CA ASP A 11 -42.50 15.19 28.71
C ASP A 11 -42.02 14.92 27.29
N ASN A 12 -40.89 14.22 27.20
CA ASN A 12 -40.20 13.87 25.97
C ASN A 12 -39.88 12.37 25.92
N ALA A 13 -40.70 11.52 26.55
CA ALA A 13 -40.47 10.06 26.59
C ALA A 13 -40.20 9.46 25.19
N ALA A 14 -40.95 9.90 24.17
CA ALA A 14 -40.76 9.45 22.79
C ALA A 14 -39.41 9.92 22.19
N GLY A 15 -39.02 11.18 22.39
CA GLY A 15 -37.73 11.69 21.91
C GLY A 15 -36.55 11.08 22.64
N ILE A 16 -36.67 10.82 23.95
CA ILE A 16 -35.68 10.07 24.74
C ILE A 16 -35.53 8.65 24.18
N ALA A 17 -36.63 7.98 23.82
CA ALA A 17 -36.57 6.65 23.22
C ALA A 17 -35.85 6.67 21.85
N LEU A 18 -36.11 7.67 21.00
CA LEU A 18 -35.39 7.85 19.73
C LEU A 18 -33.89 8.14 19.95
N MET A 19 -33.55 8.98 20.94
CA MET A 19 -32.16 9.26 21.30
C MET A 19 -31.44 8.02 21.85
N LYS A 20 -32.11 7.18 22.66
CA LYS A 20 -31.57 5.88 23.09
C LYS A 20 -31.23 4.97 21.91
N GLN A 21 -32.10 4.92 20.90
CA GLN A 21 -31.83 4.17 19.67
C GLN A 21 -30.65 4.75 18.90
N ALA A 22 -30.57 6.07 18.77
CA ALA A 22 -29.44 6.75 18.12
C ALA A 22 -28.11 6.47 18.84
N VAL A 23 -28.08 6.57 20.18
CA VAL A 23 -26.90 6.20 20.99
C VAL A 23 -26.48 4.77 20.71
N LYS A 24 -27.43 3.83 20.77
CA LYS A 24 -27.12 2.42 20.56
C LYS A 24 -26.59 2.15 19.15
N LEU A 25 -27.20 2.75 18.14
CA LEU A 25 -26.76 2.65 16.75
C LEU A 25 -25.34 3.22 16.57
N GLY A 26 -25.08 4.40 17.14
CA GLY A 26 -23.77 5.05 17.13
C GLY A 26 -22.68 4.22 17.83
N GLU A 27 -22.98 3.58 18.95
CA GLU A 27 -22.07 2.66 19.63
C GLU A 27 -21.74 1.45 18.76
N THR A 28 -22.77 0.77 18.25
CA THR A 28 -22.60 -0.44 17.43
C THR A 28 -21.77 -0.16 16.18
N PHE A 29 -22.06 0.92 15.44
CA PHE A 29 -21.30 1.27 14.26
C PHE A 29 -19.91 1.83 14.59
N SER A 30 -19.72 2.48 15.74
CA SER A 30 -18.39 2.87 16.20
C SER A 30 -17.53 1.66 16.55
N GLU A 31 -18.08 0.63 17.17
CA GLU A 31 -17.35 -0.60 17.44
C GLU A 31 -17.04 -1.34 16.14
N ALA A 32 -18.00 -1.44 15.22
CA ALA A 32 -17.77 -2.01 13.90
C ALA A 32 -16.64 -1.27 13.15
N ALA A 33 -16.60 0.06 13.22
CA ALA A 33 -15.53 0.86 12.65
C ALA A 33 -14.15 0.51 13.25
N LYS A 34 -14.06 0.34 14.58
CA LYS A 34 -12.83 -0.12 15.25
C LYS A 34 -12.43 -1.53 14.81
N THR A 35 -13.38 -2.47 14.78
CA THR A 35 -13.14 -3.86 14.38
C THR A 35 -12.60 -3.94 12.95
N HIS A 36 -13.15 -3.14 12.03
CA HIS A 36 -12.72 -3.09 10.63
C HIS A 36 -11.59 -2.07 10.36
N GLN A 37 -10.97 -1.53 11.42
CA GLN A 37 -9.82 -0.63 11.34
C GLN A 37 -10.04 0.62 10.48
N THR A 38 -11.25 1.19 10.51
CA THR A 38 -11.55 2.51 9.95
C THR A 38 -11.73 3.55 11.06
N VAL A 39 -12.13 4.77 10.70
CA VAL A 39 -12.29 5.89 11.65
C VAL A 39 -13.54 5.68 12.51
N ALA A 40 -13.37 5.59 13.82
CA ALA A 40 -14.47 5.46 14.78
C ALA A 40 -15.31 6.77 14.88
N LEU A 41 -16.58 6.64 15.28
CA LEU A 41 -17.52 7.75 15.27
C LEU A 41 -17.24 8.71 16.44
N ALA A 42 -16.83 9.94 16.13
CA ALA A 42 -16.58 10.99 17.13
C ALA A 42 -17.81 11.32 18.01
N THR A 43 -19.03 11.14 17.48
CA THR A 43 -20.27 11.28 18.26
C THR A 43 -20.34 10.27 19.41
N SER A 44 -19.73 9.10 19.25
CA SER A 44 -19.78 7.98 20.19
C SER A 44 -18.54 7.92 21.10
N ILE A 45 -17.37 8.35 20.62
CA ILE A 45 -16.11 8.26 21.37
C ILE A 45 -15.61 9.61 21.93
N GLY A 46 -16.13 10.74 21.46
CA GLY A 46 -15.59 12.08 21.73
C GLY A 46 -14.66 12.58 20.62
N SER A 47 -14.82 13.84 20.21
CA SER A 47 -14.05 14.45 19.11
C SER A 47 -12.69 15.00 19.55
N ILE A 48 -12.63 15.61 20.73
CA ILE A 48 -11.40 16.26 21.27
C ILE A 48 -10.76 15.38 22.34
N LYS A 49 -11.56 14.87 23.28
CA LYS A 49 -11.13 14.01 24.38
C LYS A 49 -12.03 12.79 24.44
N ALA A 50 -11.41 11.62 24.56
CA ALA A 50 -12.13 10.36 24.66
C ALA A 50 -13.11 10.36 25.85
N GLY A 51 -14.36 9.98 25.59
CA GLY A 51 -15.42 9.92 26.59
C GLY A 51 -15.88 11.28 27.10
N ALA A 52 -15.58 12.37 26.39
CA ALA A 52 -16.01 13.72 26.75
C ALA A 52 -16.61 14.45 25.54
N SER A 53 -17.31 15.53 25.84
CA SER A 53 -17.94 16.42 24.88
C SER A 53 -17.93 17.86 25.36
N THR A 54 -18.39 18.78 24.51
CA THR A 54 -18.61 20.18 24.90
C THR A 54 -19.68 20.35 25.98
N LEU A 55 -20.66 19.44 26.05
CA LEU A 55 -21.72 19.45 27.07
C LEU A 55 -21.31 18.76 28.38
N SER A 56 -20.37 17.82 28.34
CA SER A 56 -20.02 16.99 29.51
C SER A 56 -18.58 16.49 29.44
N GLU A 57 -17.81 16.70 30.50
CA GLU A 57 -16.43 16.20 30.61
C GLU A 57 -16.33 14.66 30.78
N LYS A 58 -17.47 14.00 30.97
CA LYS A 58 -17.56 12.58 31.34
C LYS A 58 -18.40 11.74 30.37
N GLU A 59 -19.02 12.37 29.37
CA GLU A 59 -19.85 11.70 28.39
C GLU A 59 -19.46 12.14 26.97
N PRO A 60 -19.37 11.21 26.00
CA PRO A 60 -19.20 11.57 24.59
C PRO A 60 -20.46 12.28 24.05
N PRO A 61 -20.36 12.98 22.90
CA PRO A 61 -21.38 13.93 22.45
C PRO A 61 -22.82 13.37 22.40
N LEU A 62 -22.98 12.15 21.87
CA LEU A 62 -24.30 11.54 21.70
C LEU A 62 -24.94 11.13 23.03
N THR A 63 -24.14 10.57 23.95
CA THR A 63 -24.58 10.23 25.32
C THR A 63 -24.87 11.50 26.11
N ALA A 64 -24.04 12.54 25.98
CA ALA A 64 -24.25 13.82 26.64
C ALA A 64 -25.56 14.48 26.19
N LEU A 65 -25.90 14.40 24.90
CA LEU A 65 -27.19 14.84 24.37
C LEU A 65 -28.36 14.00 24.90
N MET A 66 -28.21 12.68 25.01
CA MET A 66 -29.23 11.82 25.60
C MET A 66 -29.48 12.18 27.07
N THR A 67 -28.44 12.40 27.86
CA THR A 67 -28.53 12.86 29.25
C THR A 67 -29.21 14.22 29.32
N ALA A 68 -28.83 15.16 28.43
CA ALA A 68 -29.44 16.49 28.35
C ALA A 68 -30.95 16.45 28.15
N VAL A 69 -31.45 15.61 27.22
CA VAL A 69 -32.89 15.50 26.94
C VAL A 69 -33.65 14.61 27.93
N SER A 70 -32.94 13.86 28.77
CA SER A 70 -33.52 12.98 29.80
C SER A 70 -33.54 13.63 31.19
N GLY A 71 -33.28 14.93 31.27
CA GLY A 71 -33.21 15.64 32.56
C GLY A 71 -34.53 15.61 33.33
N MET A 72 -34.40 15.56 34.65
CA MET A 72 -35.50 15.54 35.60
C MET A 72 -35.18 16.53 36.73
N VAL A 73 -36.15 17.36 37.11
CA VAL A 73 -35.99 18.37 38.16
C VAL A 73 -37.10 18.27 39.20
N GLY A 74 -36.81 18.53 40.46
CA GLY A 74 -37.82 18.60 41.52
C GLY A 74 -38.78 19.79 41.34
N GLY A 75 -40.05 19.59 41.73
CA GLY A 75 -41.09 20.62 41.69
C GLY A 75 -41.13 21.58 42.89
N ASP A 76 -40.29 21.38 43.91
CA ASP A 76 -40.42 22.05 45.21
C ASP A 76 -40.05 23.55 45.17
N SER A 77 -39.01 23.91 44.42
CA SER A 77 -38.57 25.30 44.24
C SER A 77 -37.74 25.47 42.98
N LEU A 78 -37.68 26.71 42.46
CA LEU A 78 -36.87 27.03 41.29
C LEU A 78 -35.37 26.80 41.54
N ASP A 79 -34.88 27.06 42.74
CA ASP A 79 -33.46 26.88 43.07
C ASP A 79 -33.09 25.39 43.15
N ALA A 80 -33.96 24.55 43.71
CA ALA A 80 -33.80 23.10 43.68
C ALA A 80 -33.83 22.57 42.24
N ALA A 81 -34.78 23.04 41.42
CA ALA A 81 -34.87 22.64 40.01
C ALA A 81 -33.62 23.04 39.21
N ARG A 82 -33.05 24.23 39.47
CA ARG A 82 -31.79 24.68 38.86
C ARG A 82 -30.60 23.83 39.31
N ALA A 83 -30.55 23.45 40.59
CA ALA A 83 -29.51 22.57 41.09
C ALA A 83 -29.61 21.17 40.46
N ASP A 84 -30.81 20.61 40.35
CA ASP A 84 -31.06 19.32 39.70
C ASP A 84 -30.63 19.36 38.22
N ALA A 85 -31.04 20.39 37.47
CA ALA A 85 -30.61 20.57 36.08
C ALA A 85 -29.08 20.70 35.96
N GLY A 86 -28.45 21.53 36.80
CA GLY A 86 -27.00 21.71 36.82
C GLY A 86 -26.22 20.45 37.22
N SER A 87 -26.84 19.56 38.01
CA SER A 87 -26.29 18.24 38.35
C SER A 87 -26.57 17.17 37.29
N ARG A 88 -27.31 17.52 36.21
CA ARG A 88 -27.73 16.62 35.14
C ARG A 88 -28.48 15.40 35.66
N LYS A 89 -29.38 15.61 36.64
CA LYS A 89 -30.23 14.55 37.19
C LYS A 89 -31.15 13.98 36.10
N THR A 90 -31.17 12.66 35.94
CA THR A 90 -32.04 11.95 34.96
C THR A 90 -32.95 10.90 35.59
N SER A 91 -32.74 10.58 36.87
CA SER A 91 -33.58 9.63 37.60
C SER A 91 -34.92 10.27 37.97
N PRO A 92 -36.05 9.61 37.66
CA PRO A 92 -37.36 10.06 38.12
C PRO A 92 -37.56 9.67 39.59
N ASP A 93 -37.85 10.67 40.43
CA ASP A 93 -38.34 10.48 41.80
C ASP A 93 -39.78 11.01 41.93
N ASP A 94 -40.47 10.67 43.02
CA ASP A 94 -41.79 11.23 43.33
C ASP A 94 -41.75 12.77 43.29
N GLY A 95 -42.57 13.37 42.42
CA GLY A 95 -42.62 14.83 42.23
C GLY A 95 -41.60 15.42 41.25
N SER A 96 -40.79 14.59 40.58
CA SER A 96 -39.90 15.04 39.52
C SER A 96 -40.65 15.41 38.24
N LEU A 97 -40.26 16.52 37.62
CA LEU A 97 -40.80 17.03 36.36
C LEU A 97 -39.74 16.90 35.26
N PRO A 98 -40.12 16.48 34.04
CA PRO A 98 -39.21 16.48 32.90
C PRO A 98 -38.72 17.89 32.56
N HIS A 99 -37.41 18.06 32.44
CA HIS A 99 -36.80 19.32 32.01
C HIS A 99 -35.40 19.04 31.44
N SER A 100 -34.98 19.73 30.37
CA SER A 100 -33.63 19.51 29.85
C SER A 100 -32.56 19.87 30.88
N ALA A 101 -31.55 19.01 31.05
CA ALA A 101 -30.43 19.29 31.96
C ALA A 101 -29.50 20.39 31.42
N ASP A 102 -29.52 20.60 30.10
CA ASP A 102 -28.69 21.57 29.39
C ASP A 102 -29.54 22.46 28.48
N PRO A 103 -29.02 23.61 28.01
CA PRO A 103 -29.69 24.47 27.05
C PRO A 103 -29.64 23.87 25.63
N VAL A 104 -30.41 22.80 25.40
CA VAL A 104 -30.48 22.08 24.13
C VAL A 104 -31.84 22.25 23.46
N ILE A 105 -31.86 22.14 22.13
CA ILE A 105 -33.09 22.04 21.34
C ILE A 105 -33.21 20.60 20.85
N ALA A 106 -34.31 19.95 21.22
CA ALA A 106 -34.65 18.61 20.72
C ALA A 106 -35.92 18.70 19.88
N VAL A 107 -35.83 18.25 18.62
CA VAL A 107 -36.98 18.14 17.72
C VAL A 107 -37.23 16.66 17.48
N SER A 108 -38.43 16.19 17.83
CA SER A 108 -38.83 14.79 17.67
C SER A 108 -40.17 14.73 16.92
N ALA A 109 -40.27 13.80 15.98
CA ALA A 109 -41.49 13.58 15.22
C ALA A 109 -41.81 12.08 15.15
N LYS A 110 -43.04 11.71 15.51
CA LYS A 110 -43.49 10.31 15.51
C LYS A 110 -43.66 9.72 14.11
N ALA A 111 -44.19 10.52 13.17
CA ALA A 111 -44.47 10.08 11.80
C ALA A 111 -43.32 10.41 10.85
N GLY A 112 -42.84 11.66 10.87
CA GLY A 112 -41.72 12.10 10.04
C GLY A 112 -41.40 13.57 10.27
N LEU A 113 -40.17 13.96 9.93
CA LEU A 113 -39.68 15.33 9.99
C LEU A 113 -39.16 15.74 8.61
N GLY A 114 -39.76 16.78 8.04
CA GLY A 114 -39.31 17.38 6.78
C GLY A 114 -38.59 18.71 7.04
N VAL A 115 -37.40 18.87 6.49
CA VAL A 115 -36.67 20.15 6.50
C VAL A 115 -36.39 20.53 5.05
N THR A 116 -37.08 21.56 4.55
CA THR A 116 -36.99 22.00 3.16
C THR A 116 -36.76 23.50 3.09
N ALA A 117 -35.90 23.95 2.18
CA ALA A 117 -35.67 25.36 1.90
C ALA A 117 -35.72 25.60 0.39
N GLY A 118 -36.34 26.70 -0.05
CA GLY A 118 -36.31 27.12 -1.46
C GLY A 118 -34.95 27.70 -1.90
N GLY A 119 -34.12 28.09 -0.94
CA GLY A 119 -32.74 28.54 -1.14
C GLY A 119 -31.74 27.50 -0.66
N ALA A 120 -31.09 27.75 0.49
CA ALA A 120 -30.05 26.90 1.05
C ALA A 120 -30.47 26.29 2.40
N LEU A 121 -29.93 25.09 2.68
CA LEU A 121 -29.89 24.49 4.01
C LEU A 121 -28.43 24.41 4.44
N GLN A 122 -28.11 24.93 5.62
CA GLN A 122 -26.75 24.90 6.17
C GLN A 122 -26.76 24.36 7.59
N LEU A 123 -25.93 23.35 7.85
CA LEU A 123 -25.67 22.80 9.18
C LEU A 123 -24.23 23.12 9.55
N SER A 124 -24.03 23.87 10.63
CA SER A 124 -22.72 24.25 11.15
C SER A 124 -22.69 23.94 12.64
N ASN A 125 -21.61 23.31 13.09
CA ASN A 125 -21.44 22.86 14.47
C ASN A 125 -19.98 23.08 14.90
N GLY A 126 -19.75 23.16 16.22
CA GLY A 126 -18.41 23.29 16.80
C GLY A 126 -17.78 21.98 17.28
N GLU A 127 -18.50 20.86 17.21
CA GLU A 127 -18.06 19.59 17.79
C GLU A 127 -18.32 18.39 16.87
N THR A 128 -19.58 17.94 16.74
CA THR A 128 -19.95 16.84 15.83
C THR A 128 -21.31 17.05 15.17
N ILE A 129 -21.48 16.50 13.97
CA ILE A 129 -22.79 16.21 13.34
C ILE A 129 -22.90 14.69 13.20
N GLY A 130 -24.01 14.13 13.66
CA GLY A 130 -24.39 12.73 13.42
C GLY A 130 -25.61 12.65 12.51
N LEU A 131 -25.50 11.87 11.44
CA LEU A 131 -26.64 11.49 10.59
C LEU A 131 -26.78 9.97 10.69
N MET A 132 -27.89 9.53 11.27
CA MET A 132 -28.09 8.14 11.68
C MET A 132 -29.46 7.68 11.25
N SER A 133 -29.51 6.51 10.60
CA SER A 133 -30.74 5.89 10.13
C SER A 133 -30.75 4.43 10.55
N GLY A 134 -31.88 3.93 11.03
CA GLY A 134 -32.05 2.49 11.32
C GLY A 134 -32.14 1.63 10.06
N ALA A 135 -32.46 2.24 8.92
CA ALA A 135 -32.44 1.63 7.59
C ALA A 135 -31.48 2.43 6.69
N ASP A 136 -31.93 2.92 5.55
CA ASP A 136 -31.07 3.58 4.56
C ASP A 136 -30.81 5.05 4.85
N THR A 137 -29.63 5.54 4.44
CA THR A 137 -29.29 6.98 4.36
C THR A 137 -28.89 7.31 2.93
N GLN A 138 -29.39 8.42 2.41
CA GLN A 138 -29.17 8.80 1.01
C GLN A 138 -28.63 10.24 0.92
N PHE A 139 -27.59 10.43 0.11
CA PHE A 139 -27.11 11.74 -0.30
C PHE A 139 -27.28 11.87 -1.81
N VAL A 140 -28.18 12.76 -2.22
CA VAL A 140 -28.52 12.96 -3.64
C VAL A 140 -28.25 14.40 -4.01
N ALA A 141 -27.44 14.63 -5.04
CA ALA A 141 -27.12 15.94 -5.55
C ALA A 141 -27.35 15.97 -7.07
N GLY A 142 -28.04 17.00 -7.56
CA GLY A 142 -28.18 17.24 -9.01
C GLY A 142 -26.93 17.85 -9.66
N GLY A 143 -26.00 18.34 -8.83
CA GLY A 143 -24.69 18.84 -9.24
C GLY A 143 -23.57 17.95 -8.69
N ALA A 144 -22.63 18.55 -7.97
CA ALA A 144 -21.51 17.82 -7.38
C ALA A 144 -21.69 17.59 -5.88
N LEU A 145 -21.46 16.34 -5.44
CA LEU A 145 -21.31 15.98 -4.04
C LEU A 145 -19.84 16.14 -3.63
N ARG A 146 -19.56 16.87 -2.55
CA ARG A 146 -18.20 17.14 -2.06
C ARG A 146 -18.08 16.74 -0.60
N MET A 147 -17.00 16.02 -0.29
CA MET A 147 -16.67 15.59 1.07
C MET A 147 -15.21 15.93 1.34
N HIS A 148 -14.96 16.66 2.43
CA HIS A 148 -13.63 17.11 2.82
C HIS A 148 -13.47 16.91 4.32
N SER A 149 -12.30 16.45 4.75
CA SER A 149 -11.93 16.28 6.16
C SER A 149 -10.51 16.76 6.38
N GLY A 150 -10.25 17.37 7.54
CA GLY A 150 -8.92 17.84 7.92
C GLY A 150 -8.00 16.77 8.50
N GLN A 151 -8.53 15.58 8.83
CA GLN A 151 -7.75 14.50 9.43
C GLN A 151 -7.92 13.17 8.71
N ALA A 152 -9.14 12.63 8.71
CA ALA A 152 -9.41 11.32 8.13
C ALA A 152 -10.82 11.23 7.53
N MET A 153 -10.98 10.34 6.55
CA MET A 153 -12.27 9.93 6.00
C MET A 153 -12.36 8.41 6.07
N GLY A 154 -13.42 7.89 6.71
CA GLY A 154 -13.70 6.47 6.81
C GLY A 154 -14.96 6.12 6.03
N VAL A 155 -14.91 5.03 5.25
CA VAL A 155 -16.07 4.45 4.56
C VAL A 155 -16.06 2.96 4.83
N LEU A 156 -17.18 2.44 5.33
CA LEU A 156 -17.33 1.05 5.73
C LEU A 156 -18.69 0.53 5.29
N GLY A 157 -18.69 -0.56 4.50
CA GLY A 157 -19.88 -1.28 4.08
C GLY A 157 -19.85 -2.72 4.61
N GLY A 158 -21.03 -3.31 4.86
CA GLY A 158 -21.18 -4.72 5.23
C GLY A 158 -20.70 -5.11 6.64
N ALA A 159 -20.47 -4.15 7.55
CA ALA A 159 -19.81 -4.41 8.83
C ALA A 159 -20.68 -5.11 9.90
N VAL A 160 -22.00 -5.01 9.80
CA VAL A 160 -22.94 -5.65 10.73
C VAL A 160 -23.63 -6.88 10.14
N GLY A 161 -23.23 -7.27 8.93
CA GLY A 161 -23.80 -8.37 8.15
C GLY A 161 -23.80 -8.04 6.66
N ALA A 162 -23.60 -9.06 5.82
CA ALA A 162 -23.82 -8.93 4.39
C ALA A 162 -25.34 -8.81 4.14
N GLY A 163 -25.79 -7.69 3.57
CA GLY A 163 -27.19 -7.53 3.17
C GLY A 163 -27.58 -8.52 2.07
N GLU A 164 -28.86 -8.53 1.67
CA GLU A 164 -29.29 -9.28 0.49
C GLU A 164 -28.45 -8.87 -0.73
N GLY A 165 -27.82 -9.85 -1.40
CA GLY A 165 -26.90 -9.62 -2.51
C GLY A 165 -25.43 -9.41 -2.14
N GLY A 166 -25.06 -9.42 -0.84
CA GLY A 166 -23.66 -9.41 -0.43
C GLY A 166 -22.91 -8.12 -0.75
N LEU A 167 -23.62 -7.01 -0.85
CA LEU A 167 -23.05 -5.73 -1.28
C LEU A 167 -22.14 -5.13 -0.19
N GLY A 168 -20.89 -4.85 -0.57
CA GLY A 168 -19.92 -4.09 0.23
C GLY A 168 -19.92 -2.61 -0.14
N VAL A 169 -18.77 -2.10 -0.60
CA VAL A 169 -18.64 -0.72 -1.11
C VAL A 169 -18.58 -0.76 -2.64
N GLN A 170 -19.40 0.08 -3.30
CA GLN A 170 -19.38 0.27 -4.75
C GLN A 170 -19.04 1.73 -5.08
N LEU A 171 -18.06 1.93 -5.95
CA LEU A 171 -17.60 3.24 -6.41
C LEU A 171 -17.56 3.22 -7.94
N ILE A 172 -18.54 3.87 -8.58
CA ILE A 172 -18.77 3.76 -10.03
C ILE A 172 -18.87 5.17 -10.61
N ALA A 173 -18.06 5.46 -11.62
CA ALA A 173 -18.25 6.61 -12.50
C ALA A 173 -18.84 6.13 -13.83
N ALA A 174 -20.03 6.62 -14.18
CA ALA A 174 -20.70 6.25 -15.44
C ALA A 174 -19.98 6.81 -16.66
N LYS A 175 -19.27 7.93 -16.48
CA LYS A 175 -18.46 8.60 -17.50
C LYS A 175 -17.24 9.20 -16.81
N ASP A 176 -16.18 9.36 -17.58
CA ASP A 176 -14.92 9.99 -17.17
C ASP A 176 -14.17 9.18 -16.10
N ALA A 177 -13.03 9.68 -15.63
CA ALA A 177 -12.09 8.90 -14.84
C ALA A 177 -12.49 8.78 -13.36
N VAL A 178 -12.17 7.62 -12.76
CA VAL A 178 -12.05 7.47 -11.30
C VAL A 178 -10.57 7.65 -10.95
N ASP A 179 -10.27 8.66 -10.13
CA ASP A 179 -8.92 9.00 -9.70
C ASP A 179 -8.77 8.74 -8.19
N ILE A 180 -7.80 7.89 -7.82
CA ILE A 180 -7.54 7.47 -6.43
C ILE A 180 -6.05 7.61 -6.18
N GLN A 181 -5.68 8.47 -5.22
CA GLN A 181 -4.28 8.80 -4.94
C GLN A 181 -4.00 8.89 -3.44
N ALA A 182 -2.83 8.39 -3.03
CA ALA A 182 -2.19 8.75 -1.79
C ALA A 182 -0.98 9.64 -2.13
N GLN A 183 -1.15 10.96 -2.05
CA GLN A 183 -0.18 11.93 -2.62
C GLN A 183 1.13 12.03 -1.82
N ALA A 184 1.11 11.66 -0.54
CA ALA A 184 2.26 11.78 0.35
C ALA A 184 2.54 10.48 1.15
N ASP A 185 1.83 9.39 0.86
CA ASP A 185 1.95 8.13 1.61
C ASP A 185 1.50 6.93 0.75
N VAL A 186 1.38 5.75 1.37
CA VAL A 186 1.09 4.47 0.73
C VAL A 186 -0.39 4.35 0.35
N LEU A 187 -0.65 3.96 -0.90
CA LEU A 187 -1.94 3.44 -1.33
C LEU A 187 -1.97 1.91 -1.13
N LYS A 188 -2.91 1.41 -0.33
CA LYS A 188 -3.06 -0.02 -0.01
C LYS A 188 -4.38 -0.57 -0.56
N VAL A 189 -4.32 -1.58 -1.42
CA VAL A 189 -5.50 -2.32 -1.92
C VAL A 189 -5.34 -3.79 -1.57
N GLN A 190 -6.26 -4.35 -0.77
CA GLN A 190 -6.19 -5.73 -0.29
C GLN A 190 -7.58 -6.37 -0.30
N ALA A 191 -7.62 -7.66 -0.63
CA ALA A 191 -8.80 -8.50 -0.49
C ALA A 191 -8.39 -9.84 0.14
N ARG A 192 -9.32 -10.47 0.88
CA ARG A 192 -9.12 -11.84 1.39
C ARG A 192 -9.13 -12.87 0.25
N ASP A 193 -10.04 -12.65 -0.69
CA ASP A 193 -10.29 -13.56 -1.81
C ASP A 193 -9.63 -12.97 -3.08
N GLU A 194 -10.39 -12.57 -4.10
CA GLU A 194 -9.83 -12.13 -5.38
C GLU A 194 -9.65 -10.60 -5.50
N VAL A 195 -8.58 -10.18 -6.20
CA VAL A 195 -8.43 -8.82 -6.75
C VAL A 195 -8.35 -8.91 -8.27
N THR A 196 -9.34 -8.35 -8.96
CA THR A 196 -9.43 -8.38 -10.43
C THR A 196 -9.25 -6.97 -10.99
N VAL A 197 -8.21 -6.75 -11.81
CA VAL A 197 -7.94 -5.47 -12.49
C VAL A 197 -8.05 -5.69 -13.99
N VAL A 198 -9.03 -5.02 -14.63
CA VAL A 198 -9.38 -5.26 -16.03
C VAL A 198 -9.53 -3.94 -16.79
N SER A 199 -8.93 -3.88 -17.97
CA SER A 199 -9.21 -2.87 -18.99
C SER A 199 -9.95 -3.55 -20.14
N ALA A 200 -11.20 -3.15 -20.39
CA ALA A 200 -12.06 -3.84 -21.36
C ALA A 200 -11.64 -3.58 -22.81
N SER A 201 -11.05 -2.42 -23.10
CA SER A 201 -10.80 -1.97 -24.48
C SER A 201 -9.37 -1.46 -24.72
N SER A 202 -8.51 -1.46 -23.70
CA SER A 202 -7.16 -0.88 -23.78
C SER A 202 -6.19 -1.69 -22.91
N PHE A 203 -5.25 -1.04 -22.25
CA PHE A 203 -4.22 -1.66 -21.42
C PHE A 203 -4.45 -1.42 -19.92
N VAL A 204 -3.76 -2.21 -19.10
CA VAL A 204 -3.50 -1.94 -17.68
C VAL A 204 -2.02 -1.61 -17.56
N ASP A 205 -1.70 -0.45 -16.99
CA ASP A 205 -0.33 0.03 -16.83
C ASP A 205 0.09 0.01 -15.37
N PHE A 206 1.27 -0.54 -15.10
CA PHE A 206 1.90 -0.54 -13.78
C PHE A 206 3.26 0.13 -13.93
N ALA A 207 3.42 1.27 -13.30
CA ALA A 207 4.66 2.04 -13.31
C ALA A 207 5.11 2.32 -11.87
N ALA A 208 6.42 2.17 -11.62
CA ALA A 208 7.03 2.51 -10.35
C ALA A 208 8.42 3.11 -10.58
N ALA A 209 8.80 4.09 -9.75
CA ALA A 209 10.10 4.74 -9.85
C ALA A 209 11.27 3.87 -9.36
N LYS A 210 10.99 2.91 -8.46
CA LYS A 210 12.00 2.02 -7.87
C LYS A 210 11.86 0.60 -8.37
N SER A 211 10.76 -0.07 -8.03
CA SER A 211 10.58 -1.48 -8.38
C SER A 211 9.11 -1.86 -8.48
N ILE A 212 8.84 -2.85 -9.33
CA ILE A 212 7.58 -3.59 -9.41
C ILE A 212 7.87 -5.05 -9.06
N SER A 213 7.12 -5.65 -8.13
CA SER A 213 7.29 -7.06 -7.73
C SER A 213 5.95 -7.79 -7.65
N LEU A 214 5.91 -8.99 -8.23
CA LEU A 214 4.75 -9.88 -8.23
C LEU A 214 5.17 -11.19 -7.56
N SER A 215 4.73 -11.38 -6.32
CA SER A 215 5.15 -12.50 -5.48
C SER A 215 3.98 -13.38 -5.08
N THR A 216 4.26 -14.67 -4.92
CA THR A 216 3.31 -15.66 -4.40
C THR A 216 3.83 -16.26 -3.09
N ALA A 217 2.91 -16.75 -2.24
CA ALA A 217 3.29 -17.44 -0.99
C ALA A 217 4.16 -18.69 -1.25
N GLY A 218 4.04 -19.32 -2.42
CA GLY A 218 4.87 -20.45 -2.84
C GLY A 218 6.29 -20.07 -3.28
N GLY A 219 6.69 -18.81 -3.17
CA GLY A 219 8.04 -18.33 -3.45
C GLY A 219 8.35 -18.02 -4.92
N ALA A 220 7.37 -18.13 -5.83
CA ALA A 220 7.53 -17.61 -7.19
C ALA A 220 7.43 -16.08 -7.18
N ASN A 221 8.36 -15.42 -7.86
CA ASN A 221 8.48 -13.96 -7.92
C ASN A 221 8.94 -13.48 -9.31
N ILE A 222 8.36 -12.36 -9.77
CA ILE A 222 8.84 -11.56 -10.89
C ILE A 222 9.11 -10.16 -10.37
N THR A 223 10.35 -9.69 -10.49
CA THR A 223 10.75 -8.33 -10.06
C THR A 223 11.32 -7.55 -11.24
N ILE A 224 10.91 -6.29 -11.39
CA ILE A 224 11.47 -5.30 -12.30
C ILE A 224 12.15 -4.23 -11.44
N ASP A 225 13.47 -4.06 -11.57
CA ASP A 225 14.27 -3.08 -10.81
C ASP A 225 15.60 -2.80 -11.52
N GLY A 226 16.09 -1.56 -11.44
CA GLY A 226 17.40 -1.17 -11.98
C GLY A 226 17.58 -1.46 -13.48
N GLY A 227 16.48 -1.44 -14.26
CA GLY A 227 16.47 -1.82 -15.68
C GLY A 227 16.52 -3.33 -15.96
N ASN A 228 16.56 -4.17 -14.92
CA ASN A 228 16.59 -5.63 -15.03
C ASN A 228 15.22 -6.25 -14.75
N ILE A 229 15.00 -7.44 -15.31
CA ILE A 229 13.87 -8.31 -14.98
C ILE A 229 14.42 -9.59 -14.37
N THR A 230 13.99 -9.90 -13.14
CA THR A 230 14.40 -11.09 -12.40
C THR A 230 13.19 -12.00 -12.21
N VAL A 231 13.28 -13.23 -12.71
CA VAL A 231 12.26 -14.27 -12.56
C VAL A 231 12.83 -15.39 -11.69
N GLN A 232 12.22 -15.63 -10.54
CA GLN A 232 12.66 -16.63 -9.56
C GLN A 232 11.49 -17.53 -9.18
N CYS A 233 11.73 -18.83 -9.09
CA CYS A 233 10.80 -19.75 -8.47
C CYS A 233 11.55 -20.97 -7.91
N PRO A 234 11.09 -21.58 -6.80
CA PRO A 234 11.66 -22.84 -6.30
C PRO A 234 11.46 -24.01 -7.27
N GLY A 235 10.43 -23.94 -8.12
CA GLY A 235 10.10 -24.95 -9.12
C GLY A 235 10.80 -24.73 -10.47
N LYS A 236 10.26 -25.37 -11.51
CA LYS A 236 10.76 -25.25 -12.87
C LYS A 236 10.17 -24.01 -13.56
N ILE A 237 11.01 -23.19 -14.18
CA ILE A 237 10.55 -22.13 -15.10
C ILE A 237 10.22 -22.79 -16.45
N MET A 238 8.92 -22.92 -16.76
CA MET A 238 8.45 -23.48 -18.03
C MET A 238 8.23 -22.35 -19.04
N ILE A 239 8.94 -22.40 -20.17
CA ILE A 239 8.83 -21.40 -21.25
C ILE A 239 8.34 -22.12 -22.50
N HIS A 240 7.12 -21.82 -22.94
CA HIS A 240 6.57 -22.31 -24.22
C HIS A 240 6.91 -21.32 -25.34
N ALA A 241 7.74 -21.72 -26.30
CA ALA A 241 8.15 -20.87 -27.42
C ALA A 241 8.44 -21.68 -28.68
N GLY A 242 8.03 -21.19 -29.86
CA GLY A 242 8.32 -21.83 -31.16
C GLY A 242 9.79 -21.72 -31.60
N LYS A 243 10.55 -20.76 -31.04
CA LYS A 243 12.00 -20.62 -31.23
C LYS A 243 12.60 -20.07 -29.94
N LYS A 244 13.68 -20.69 -29.47
CA LYS A 244 14.51 -20.19 -28.36
C LYS A 244 15.88 -19.86 -28.92
N SER A 245 16.23 -18.58 -28.96
CA SER A 245 17.59 -18.16 -29.29
C SER A 245 18.28 -17.78 -27.99
N PHE A 246 19.19 -18.65 -27.55
CA PHE A 246 20.13 -18.31 -26.49
C PHE A 246 21.40 -17.87 -27.20
N SER A 247 21.83 -16.62 -27.00
CA SER A 247 23.17 -16.21 -27.37
C SER A 247 24.16 -17.00 -26.52
N GLY A 248 25.02 -17.78 -27.15
CA GLY A 248 26.05 -18.56 -26.46
C GLY A 248 27.03 -17.67 -25.70
N ALA A 249 27.78 -18.27 -24.79
CA ALA A 249 28.83 -17.56 -24.07
C ALA A 249 29.86 -16.96 -25.04
N ALA A 250 30.26 -15.71 -24.82
CA ALA A 250 31.36 -15.11 -25.57
C ALA A 250 32.67 -15.86 -25.23
N ARG A 251 33.27 -16.52 -26.23
CA ARG A 251 34.58 -17.15 -26.10
C ARG A 251 35.65 -16.09 -26.40
N ASN A 252 36.33 -15.61 -25.37
CA ASN A 252 37.58 -14.88 -25.56
C ASN A 252 38.68 -15.91 -25.81
N GLU A 253 39.13 -16.04 -27.07
CA GLU A 253 40.29 -16.87 -27.39
C GLU A 253 41.53 -16.23 -26.78
N HIS A 254 42.05 -16.84 -25.71
CA HIS A 254 43.36 -16.49 -25.18
C HIS A 254 44.42 -17.05 -26.13
N VAL A 255 45.04 -16.18 -26.94
CA VAL A 255 46.14 -16.56 -27.84
C VAL A 255 47.35 -16.94 -26.97
N MET A 256 47.73 -18.22 -26.98
CA MET A 256 48.94 -18.67 -26.29
C MET A 256 50.19 -18.05 -26.94
N PRO A 257 51.17 -17.55 -26.16
CA PRO A 257 52.45 -17.10 -26.69
C PRO A 257 53.16 -18.24 -27.40
N VAL A 258 53.59 -18.03 -28.65
CA VAL A 258 54.37 -19.02 -29.41
C VAL A 258 55.76 -19.15 -28.78
N LEU A 259 56.13 -20.36 -28.34
CA LEU A 259 57.48 -20.64 -27.86
C LEU A 259 58.49 -20.61 -29.03
N PRO A 260 59.68 -20.01 -28.85
CA PRO A 260 60.71 -19.99 -29.90
C PRO A 260 61.17 -21.41 -30.23
N LYS A 261 61.09 -21.81 -31.51
CA LYS A 261 61.74 -23.01 -32.01
C LYS A 261 63.20 -22.67 -32.38
N ALA A 262 64.16 -23.26 -31.67
CA ALA A 262 65.56 -23.27 -32.09
C ALA A 262 65.76 -24.45 -33.06
N GLU A 263 65.78 -24.19 -34.36
CA GLU A 263 66.21 -25.17 -35.36
C GLU A 263 67.73 -25.01 -35.58
N ASN A 264 68.52 -25.95 -35.07
CA ASN A 264 69.96 -26.02 -35.32
C ASN A 264 70.20 -26.64 -36.70
N THR A 265 70.54 -25.83 -37.70
CA THR A 265 71.00 -26.31 -39.01
C THR A 265 72.53 -26.49 -39.02
N TRP A 266 72.99 -27.73 -39.19
CA TRP A 266 74.41 -28.03 -39.46
C TRP A 266 74.69 -27.92 -40.97
N VAL A 267 75.86 -27.38 -41.34
CA VAL A 267 76.35 -27.32 -42.73
C VAL A 267 77.56 -28.24 -42.86
N GLN A 268 77.52 -29.17 -43.82
CA GLN A 268 78.62 -30.08 -44.13
C GLN A 268 79.43 -29.49 -45.29
N VAL A 269 80.74 -29.28 -45.07
CA VAL A 269 81.66 -28.80 -46.12
C VAL A 269 82.53 -29.98 -46.55
N ALA A 270 82.43 -30.38 -47.81
CA ALA A 270 83.27 -31.41 -48.40
C ALA A 270 84.18 -30.78 -49.45
N ALA A 271 85.47 -31.11 -49.41
CA ALA A 271 86.42 -30.78 -50.47
C ALA A 271 86.85 -32.10 -51.14
N GLN A 272 86.71 -32.18 -52.46
CA GLN A 272 87.24 -33.29 -53.27
C GLN A 272 88.53 -32.81 -53.94
N TYR A 273 89.57 -33.64 -53.91
CA TYR A 273 90.88 -33.36 -54.52
C TYR A 273 91.24 -34.49 -55.49
N ASP A 274 91.84 -34.11 -56.62
CA ASP A 274 92.31 -34.98 -57.70
C ASP A 274 93.84 -34.88 -57.76
N ASP A 275 94.53 -36.00 -57.55
CA ASP A 275 95.97 -36.10 -57.28
C ASP A 275 96.79 -36.51 -58.51
N ALA A 276 96.52 -35.91 -59.67
CA ALA A 276 97.12 -36.32 -60.95
C ALA A 276 98.67 -36.25 -61.05
N TRP A 277 99.41 -35.71 -60.06
CA TRP A 277 100.87 -35.54 -60.13
C TRP A 277 101.65 -35.82 -58.83
N ASN A 278 101.07 -36.57 -57.87
CA ASN A 278 101.74 -37.13 -56.67
C ASN A 278 102.76 -36.21 -55.94
N THR A 279 102.45 -34.92 -55.79
CA THR A 279 103.22 -33.99 -54.94
C THR A 279 102.50 -33.77 -53.61
N PRO A 280 103.12 -34.05 -52.44
CA PRO A 280 102.50 -33.80 -51.14
C PRO A 280 102.39 -32.29 -50.86
N TRP A 281 101.17 -31.78 -50.66
CA TRP A 281 100.95 -30.44 -50.12
C TRP A 281 100.92 -30.46 -48.60
N PRO A 282 101.59 -29.52 -47.89
CA PRO A 282 101.41 -29.38 -46.46
C PRO A 282 100.04 -28.73 -46.17
N LEU A 283 99.06 -29.52 -45.71
CA LEU A 283 97.74 -29.03 -45.26
C LEU A 283 97.78 -28.30 -43.88
N ALA A 284 98.96 -27.83 -43.48
CA ALA A 284 99.14 -27.07 -42.24
C ALA A 284 98.75 -25.60 -42.48
N GLY A 285 97.87 -25.05 -41.63
CA GLY A 285 97.45 -23.64 -41.67
C GLY A 285 96.14 -23.32 -42.41
N LEU A 286 95.25 -24.30 -42.63
CA LEU A 286 93.90 -24.06 -43.14
C LEU A 286 93.01 -23.43 -42.06
N HIS A 287 92.47 -22.24 -42.35
CA HIS A 287 91.57 -21.50 -41.45
C HIS A 287 90.13 -21.51 -41.97
N PHE A 288 89.17 -21.91 -41.13
CA PHE A 288 87.74 -21.77 -41.40
C PHE A 288 87.20 -20.53 -40.68
N LYS A 289 86.64 -19.58 -41.44
CA LYS A 289 86.04 -18.34 -40.92
C LYS A 289 84.54 -18.30 -41.23
N VAL A 290 83.75 -17.88 -40.25
CA VAL A 290 82.35 -17.48 -40.42
C VAL A 290 82.20 -16.12 -39.77
N ASP A 291 81.62 -15.14 -40.48
CA ASP A 291 81.55 -13.73 -40.07
C ASP A 291 82.89 -13.17 -39.54
N ASP A 292 83.96 -13.38 -40.33
CA ASP A 292 85.33 -12.88 -40.09
C ASP A 292 86.02 -13.32 -38.79
N LYS A 293 85.43 -14.25 -38.03
CA LYS A 293 86.06 -14.91 -36.88
C LYS A 293 86.59 -16.29 -37.27
N THR A 294 87.87 -16.53 -37.00
CA THR A 294 88.49 -17.85 -37.17
C THR A 294 87.96 -18.80 -36.11
N LEU A 295 87.27 -19.87 -36.53
CA LEU A 295 86.64 -20.84 -35.61
C LEU A 295 87.58 -22.00 -35.23
N ALA A 296 88.62 -22.26 -36.03
CA ALA A 296 89.71 -23.20 -35.72
C ALA A 296 90.96 -22.90 -36.58
N GLU A 297 92.16 -23.08 -36.01
CA GLU A 297 93.45 -22.81 -36.66
C GLU A 297 94.21 -24.07 -37.11
N SER A 298 93.68 -25.27 -36.84
CA SER A 298 94.16 -26.51 -37.44
C SER A 298 93.05 -27.57 -37.47
N LEU A 299 93.06 -28.42 -38.50
CA LEU A 299 92.12 -29.53 -38.68
C LEU A 299 92.91 -30.84 -38.72
N SER A 300 92.65 -31.75 -37.79
CA SER A 300 93.23 -33.11 -37.78
C SER A 300 92.32 -34.07 -38.55
N ILE A 301 92.77 -34.53 -39.72
CA ILE A 301 92.01 -35.48 -40.56
C ILE A 301 92.43 -36.91 -40.17
N ASN A 302 91.50 -37.68 -39.61
CA ASN A 302 91.66 -39.12 -39.42
C ASN A 302 91.40 -39.84 -40.75
N GLY A 303 92.46 -40.11 -41.52
CA GLY A 303 92.37 -40.89 -42.75
C GLY A 303 92.14 -42.39 -42.47
N LYS A 304 91.16 -43.00 -43.14
CA LYS A 304 91.07 -44.46 -43.30
C LYS A 304 91.61 -44.80 -44.69
N GLN A 305 92.73 -45.52 -44.73
CA GLN A 305 93.32 -46.06 -45.95
C GLN A 305 92.43 -47.15 -46.56
N GLY A 306 92.34 -47.14 -47.89
CA GLY A 306 91.93 -48.22 -48.76
C GLY A 306 92.53 -47.98 -50.13
#